data_AF-N6T9L3-F1
#
_entry.id   AF-N6T9L3-F1
#
_cell.length_a   1.000
_cell.length_b   1.000
_cell.length_c   1.000
_cell.angle_alpha   90.00
_cell.angle_beta   90.00
_cell.angle_gamma   90.00
#
_symmetry.space_group_name_H-M   'P 1'
#
loop_
_entity.id
_entity.type
_entity.pdbx_description
1 polymer ?
#
loop_
_entity_poly.entity_id
_entity_poly.type
_entity_poly.pdbx_seq_one_letter_code
_entity_poly.pdbx_strand_id
1 'polypeptide(L)'
;MIKPKTWQFLEIDWGNISILSSEDDTYCPCKWRLPDKYETIKCTKCFGKVHLACHGYISIEAVDKTKFSCYTCVYSRTNQNKLNKMNMLMKMRAILYGIRLEKSIPCEIQLATKNEAAYILEQLDSLGVFDWSSSSFIKINDKSLSSAILATFNFEDSRYLK
;
A
#
# COMPACT_ATOMS: atom_id res chain seq x y z
N MET A 1 -12.34 27.41 12.17
CA MET A 1 -12.23 27.00 10.76
C MET A 1 -10.89 26.31 10.56
N ILE A 2 -10.88 24.98 10.41
CA ILE A 2 -9.66 24.23 10.11
C ILE A 2 -9.38 24.44 8.62
N LYS A 3 -8.25 25.07 8.28
CA LYS A 3 -7.81 25.18 6.88
C LYS A 3 -7.73 23.76 6.30
N PRO A 4 -8.11 23.53 5.03
CA PRO A 4 -7.79 22.26 4.38
C PRO A 4 -6.29 22.05 4.52
N LYS A 5 -5.86 20.93 5.12
CA LYS A 5 -4.45 20.53 5.09
C LYS A 5 -4.12 20.25 3.62
N THR A 6 -3.62 21.25 2.90
CA THR A 6 -3.10 21.01 1.57
C THR A 6 -1.80 20.24 1.75
N TRP A 7 -1.77 19.01 1.27
CA TRP A 7 -0.54 18.20 1.12
C TRP A 7 0.51 18.87 0.21
N GLN A 8 0.26 20.10 -0.25
CA GLN A 8 1.17 20.99 -0.96
C GLN A 8 2.51 21.24 -0.24
N PHE A 9 2.58 21.04 1.09
CA PHE A 9 3.84 21.19 1.84
C PHE A 9 4.76 19.97 1.73
N LEU A 10 4.24 18.81 1.33
CA LEU A 10 5.09 17.79 0.75
C LEU A 10 5.21 18.18 -0.72
N GLU A 11 6.19 19.01 -1.06
CA GLU A 11 6.72 19.06 -2.43
C GLU A 11 7.33 17.68 -2.71
N ILE A 12 6.45 16.71 -2.98
CA ILE A 12 6.83 15.42 -3.52
C ILE A 12 7.37 15.78 -4.90
N ASP A 13 8.70 15.79 -5.02
CA ASP A 13 9.35 15.91 -6.31
C ASP A 13 8.90 14.72 -7.15
N TRP A 14 8.01 14.98 -8.11
CA TRP A 14 7.50 14.00 -9.07
C TRP A 14 8.56 13.68 -10.14
N GLY A 15 9.84 13.85 -9.81
CA GLY A 15 10.98 13.63 -10.67
C GLY A 15 10.84 12.35 -11.49
N ASN A 16 11.34 12.38 -12.72
CA ASN A 16 11.21 11.29 -13.67
C ASN A 16 11.74 9.97 -13.09
N ILE A 17 10.83 9.12 -12.59
CA ILE A 17 11.17 7.76 -12.17
C ILE A 17 11.49 7.00 -13.45
N SER A 18 12.78 6.86 -13.71
CA SER A 18 13.34 5.99 -14.74
C SER A 18 12.85 4.56 -14.48
N ILE A 19 12.03 4.05 -15.40
CA ILE A 19 11.59 2.65 -15.42
C ILE A 19 12.81 1.82 -15.84
N LEU A 20 13.65 1.44 -14.88
CA LEU A 20 14.74 0.50 -15.11
C LEU A 20 14.14 -0.84 -15.55
N SER A 21 14.34 -1.23 -16.80
CA SER A 21 13.94 -2.53 -17.32
C SER A 21 14.71 -3.64 -16.59
N SER A 22 14.00 -4.42 -15.78
CA SER A 22 14.42 -5.75 -15.36
C SER A 22 13.22 -6.67 -15.50
N GLU A 23 13.49 -7.90 -15.90
CA GLU A 23 12.56 -8.97 -16.28
C GLU A 23 11.71 -9.50 -15.10
N ASP A 24 11.22 -8.63 -14.23
CA ASP A 24 10.44 -9.03 -13.07
C ASP A 24 8.94 -8.95 -13.41
N ASP A 25 8.40 -10.09 -13.85
CA ASP A 25 7.00 -10.34 -14.20
C ASP A 25 6.06 -10.29 -12.97
N THR A 26 6.12 -9.20 -12.22
CA THR A 26 5.24 -8.96 -11.08
C THR A 26 3.89 -8.43 -11.57
N TYR A 27 2.90 -9.33 -11.61
CA TYR A 27 1.51 -9.04 -12.02
C TYR A 27 0.63 -8.63 -10.84
N CYS A 28 1.13 -7.77 -9.96
CA CYS A 28 0.37 -7.35 -8.80
C CYS A 28 -0.81 -6.44 -9.19
N PRO A 29 -2.04 -6.69 -8.70
CA PRO A 29 -3.21 -5.87 -9.09
C PRO A 29 -3.13 -4.41 -8.64
N CYS A 30 -2.19 -4.06 -7.75
CA CYS A 30 -1.91 -2.67 -7.36
C CYS A 30 -1.33 -1.83 -8.52
N LYS A 31 -0.78 -2.47 -9.57
CA LYS A 31 -0.12 -1.87 -10.73
C LYS A 31 1.14 -1.05 -10.41
N TRP A 32 1.62 -1.11 -9.18
CA TRP A 32 2.89 -0.50 -8.80
C TRP A 32 4.01 -1.50 -8.96
N ARG A 33 5.14 -1.05 -9.48
CA ARG A 33 6.38 -1.82 -9.46
C ARG A 33 7.15 -1.41 -8.21
N LEU A 34 7.07 -2.24 -7.18
CA LEU A 34 7.72 -1.97 -5.90
C LEU A 34 9.14 -2.57 -5.92
N PRO A 35 10.10 -1.97 -5.21
CA PRO A 35 11.47 -2.50 -5.14
C PRO A 35 11.55 -3.76 -4.29
N ASP A 36 12.68 -4.46 -4.37
CA ASP A 36 12.92 -5.80 -3.78
C ASP A 36 12.67 -5.90 -2.27
N LYS A 37 12.72 -4.78 -1.53
CA LYS A 37 12.34 -4.74 -0.10
C LYS A 37 10.88 -5.15 0.15
N TYR A 38 10.05 -5.11 -0.89
CA TYR A 38 8.69 -5.63 -0.89
C TYR A 38 8.69 -7.09 -1.33
N GLU A 39 8.61 -8.00 -0.37
CA GLU A 39 8.50 -9.42 -0.64
C GLU A 39 7.34 -9.74 -1.58
N THR A 40 7.52 -10.76 -2.40
CA THR A 40 6.53 -11.23 -3.36
C THR A 40 6.20 -12.70 -3.14
N ILE A 41 5.03 -13.11 -3.61
CA ILE A 41 4.54 -14.48 -3.54
C ILE A 41 3.87 -14.87 -4.85
N LYS A 42 3.99 -16.15 -5.22
CA LYS A 42 3.37 -16.70 -6.43
C LYS A 42 1.97 -17.23 -6.11
N CYS A 43 0.96 -16.79 -6.88
CA CYS A 43 -0.40 -17.33 -6.80
C CYS A 43 -0.45 -18.77 -7.28
N THR A 44 -1.09 -19.67 -6.53
CA THR A 44 -1.22 -21.09 -6.91
C THR A 44 -2.21 -21.34 -8.04
N LYS A 45 -3.10 -20.37 -8.34
CA LYS A 45 -4.12 -20.47 -9.40
C LYS A 45 -3.67 -19.92 -10.74
N CYS A 46 -3.13 -18.69 -10.77
CA CYS A 46 -2.70 -18.04 -12.01
C CYS A 46 -1.18 -18.02 -12.21
N PHE A 47 -0.39 -18.51 -11.25
CA PHE A 47 1.07 -18.51 -11.28
C PHE A 47 1.72 -17.12 -11.35
N GLY A 48 0.94 -16.03 -11.27
CA GLY A 48 1.44 -14.67 -11.22
C GLY A 48 2.12 -14.34 -9.89
N LYS A 49 3.20 -13.58 -9.95
CA LYS A 49 3.94 -13.04 -8.80
C LYS A 49 3.28 -11.73 -8.34
N VAL A 50 2.97 -11.61 -7.05
CA VAL A 50 2.27 -10.46 -6.47
C VAL A 50 2.96 -10.00 -5.19
N HIS A 51 2.85 -8.72 -4.83
CA HIS A 51 3.44 -8.20 -3.59
C HIS A 51 2.69 -8.73 -2.38
N LEU A 52 3.44 -9.30 -1.44
CA LEU A 52 2.93 -9.90 -0.23
C LEU A 52 2.13 -8.88 0.61
N ALA A 53 2.68 -7.67 0.74
CA ALA A 53 2.03 -6.56 1.44
C ALA A 53 0.70 -6.13 0.81
N CYS A 54 0.59 -6.13 -0.53
CA CYS A 54 -0.69 -5.82 -1.18
C CYS A 54 -1.78 -6.81 -0.78
N HIS A 55 -1.42 -8.08 -0.53
CA HIS A 55 -2.32 -9.14 -0.12
C HIS A 55 -2.50 -9.28 1.39
N GLY A 56 -2.10 -8.26 2.17
CA GLY A 56 -2.37 -8.21 3.61
C GLY A 56 -1.40 -9.00 4.47
N TYR A 57 -0.30 -9.50 3.93
CA TYR A 57 0.70 -10.20 4.73
C TYR A 57 1.91 -9.31 4.98
N ILE A 58 2.49 -9.40 6.17
CA ILE A 58 3.64 -8.60 6.61
C ILE A 58 4.95 -9.36 6.36
N SER A 59 4.89 -10.69 6.32
CA SER A 59 6.03 -11.56 6.08
C SER A 59 5.55 -12.82 5.36
N ILE A 60 6.40 -13.37 4.50
CA ILE A 60 6.18 -14.65 3.84
C ILE A 60 5.91 -15.82 4.80
N GLU A 61 6.39 -15.75 6.04
CA GLU A 61 6.20 -16.78 7.06
C GLU A 61 4.73 -16.91 7.49
N ALA A 62 3.94 -15.83 7.35
CA ALA A 62 2.52 -15.82 7.69
C ALA A 62 1.62 -16.44 6.60
N VAL A 63 2.19 -16.90 5.47
CA VAL A 63 1.43 -17.39 4.33
C VAL A 63 1.60 -18.89 4.13
N ASP A 64 0.48 -19.62 4.04
CA ASP A 64 0.47 -20.96 3.46
C ASP A 64 0.69 -20.86 1.93
N LYS A 65 1.97 -20.92 1.52
CA LYS A 65 2.41 -20.83 0.11
C LYS A 65 1.74 -21.87 -0.78
N THR A 66 1.31 -23.00 -0.23
CA THR A 66 0.68 -24.09 -1.00
C THR A 66 -0.78 -23.79 -1.34
N LYS A 67 -1.39 -22.81 -0.68
CA LYS A 67 -2.82 -22.45 -0.85
C LYS A 67 -3.04 -20.99 -1.25
N PHE A 68 -2.00 -20.16 -1.27
CA PHE A 68 -2.13 -18.74 -1.56
C PHE A 68 -2.78 -18.46 -2.93
N SER A 69 -3.85 -17.67 -2.93
CA SER A 69 -4.52 -17.21 -4.14
C SER A 69 -4.60 -15.68 -4.15
N CYS A 70 -4.11 -15.05 -5.23
CA CYS A 70 -4.16 -13.60 -5.35
C CYS A 70 -5.61 -13.11 -5.52
N TYR A 71 -5.83 -11.84 -5.19
CA TYR A 71 -7.15 -11.22 -5.27
C TYR A 71 -7.81 -11.30 -6.64
N THR A 72 -7.05 -11.19 -7.73
CA THR A 72 -7.62 -11.36 -9.08
C THR A 72 -8.27 -12.74 -9.25
N CYS A 73 -7.65 -13.78 -8.69
CA CYS A 73 -8.19 -15.14 -8.74
C CYS A 73 -9.32 -15.38 -7.73
N VAL A 74 -9.27 -14.76 -6.56
CA VAL A 74 -10.32 -14.89 -5.53
C VAL A 74 -11.59 -14.14 -5.93
N TYR A 75 -11.43 -12.97 -6.57
CA TYR A 75 -12.51 -12.00 -6.82
C TYR A 75 -12.77 -11.77 -8.32
N SER A 76 -12.50 -12.76 -9.17
CA SER A 76 -12.59 -12.64 -10.64
C SER A 76 -13.95 -12.17 -11.19
N ARG A 77 -15.03 -12.31 -10.42
CA ARG A 77 -16.40 -11.89 -10.78
C ARG A 77 -16.85 -10.58 -10.13
N THR A 78 -15.92 -9.84 -9.52
CA THR A 78 -16.22 -8.63 -8.77
C THR A 78 -16.39 -7.42 -9.68
N ASN A 79 -17.37 -6.56 -9.39
CA ASN A 79 -17.61 -5.35 -10.19
C ASN A 79 -16.46 -4.34 -10.07
N GLN A 80 -16.39 -3.43 -11.05
CA GLN A 80 -15.29 -2.46 -11.18
C GLN A 80 -15.10 -1.58 -9.94
N ASN A 81 -16.18 -1.14 -9.29
CA ASN A 81 -16.11 -0.28 -8.10
C ASN A 81 -15.43 -0.99 -6.92
N LYS A 82 -15.78 -2.25 -6.69
CA LYS A 82 -15.15 -3.07 -5.67
C LYS A 82 -13.68 -3.35 -6.00
N LEU A 83 -13.37 -3.58 -7.27
CA LEU A 83 -11.99 -3.74 -7.74
C LEU A 83 -11.13 -2.49 -7.47
N ASN A 84 -11.69 -1.30 -7.72
CA ASN A 84 -11.03 -0.02 -7.44
C ASN A 84 -10.77 0.18 -5.94
N LYS A 85 -11.75 -0.16 -5.07
CA LYS A 85 -11.55 -0.13 -3.61
C LYS A 85 -10.43 -1.08 -3.17
N MET A 86 -10.39 -2.29 -3.71
CA MET A 86 -9.30 -3.23 -3.41
C MET A 86 -7.95 -2.71 -3.89
N ASN A 87 -7.87 -2.13 -5.08
CA ASN A 87 -6.63 -1.55 -5.59
C ASN A 87 -6.11 -0.45 -4.65
N MET A 88 -6.98 0.44 -4.18
CA MET A 88 -6.61 1.47 -3.20
C MET A 88 -6.16 0.88 -1.85
N LEU A 89 -6.84 -0.17 -1.36
CA LEU A 89 -6.41 -0.87 -0.15
C LEU A 89 -5.02 -1.50 -0.33
N MET A 90 -4.74 -2.13 -1.47
CA MET A 90 -3.43 -2.70 -1.77
C MET A 90 -2.32 -1.64 -1.79
N LYS A 91 -2.60 -0.47 -2.36
CA LYS A 91 -1.69 0.68 -2.38
C LYS A 91 -1.44 1.22 -0.97
N MET A 92 -2.51 1.41 -0.19
CA MET A 92 -2.40 1.84 1.21
C MET A 92 -1.57 0.87 2.05
N ARG A 93 -1.76 -0.45 1.89
CA ARG A 93 -0.93 -1.47 2.55
C ARG A 93 0.53 -1.37 2.14
N ALA A 94 0.82 -1.19 0.84
CA ALA A 94 2.20 -1.02 0.37
C ALA A 94 2.87 0.22 1.00
N ILE A 95 2.14 1.33 1.13
CA ILE A 95 2.67 2.53 1.80
C ILE A 95 2.87 2.29 3.30
N LEU A 96 1.90 1.69 4.02
CA LEU A 96 2.06 1.35 5.43
C LEU A 96 3.25 0.42 5.68
N TYR A 97 3.46 -0.56 4.81
CA TYR A 97 4.60 -1.47 4.88
C TYR A 97 5.91 -0.73 4.63
N GLY A 98 5.97 0.14 3.62
CA GLY A 98 7.14 0.99 3.36
C GLY A 98 7.48 1.89 4.54
N ILE A 99 6.49 2.56 5.14
CA ILE A 99 6.67 3.36 6.36
C ILE A 99 7.25 2.52 7.51
N ARG A 100 6.80 1.27 7.66
CA ARG A 100 7.34 0.36 8.68
C ARG A 100 8.81 0.04 8.45
N LEU A 101 9.22 -0.16 7.19
CA LEU A 101 10.62 -0.47 6.84
C LEU A 101 11.53 0.75 6.97
N GLU A 102 11.09 1.90 6.48
CA GLU A 102 11.93 3.10 6.33
C GLU A 102 11.80 4.11 7.47
N LYS A 103 10.75 3.99 8.30
CA LYS A 103 10.41 4.94 9.37
C LYS A 103 10.16 6.37 8.86
N SER A 104 9.79 6.50 7.58
CA SER A 104 9.45 7.74 6.88
C SER A 104 8.39 7.46 5.80
N ILE A 105 7.87 8.50 5.14
CA ILE A 105 6.98 8.30 3.98
C ILE A 105 7.82 7.72 2.82
N PRO A 106 7.50 6.51 2.33
CA PRO A 106 8.27 5.83 1.29
C PRO A 106 8.11 6.56 -0.06
N CYS A 107 9.16 6.57 -0.88
CA CYS A 107 9.14 7.24 -2.19
C CYS A 107 8.12 6.62 -3.16
N GLU A 108 7.72 5.37 -2.92
CA GLU A 108 6.69 4.64 -3.67
C GLU A 108 5.33 5.36 -3.68
N ILE A 109 5.09 6.31 -2.78
CA ILE A 109 3.92 7.21 -2.86
C ILE A 109 3.86 7.98 -4.19
N GLN A 110 5.01 8.22 -4.83
CA GLN A 110 5.14 8.86 -6.15
C GLN A 110 4.63 7.99 -7.30
N LEU A 111 4.45 6.68 -7.10
CA LEU A 111 3.81 5.79 -8.07
C LEU A 111 2.29 5.97 -8.11
N ALA A 112 1.72 6.67 -7.14
CA ALA A 112 0.30 7.00 -7.08
C ALA A 112 -0.03 8.20 -7.98
N THR A 113 -1.26 8.27 -8.51
CA THR A 113 -1.73 9.57 -9.03
C THR A 113 -1.85 10.58 -7.87
N LYS A 114 -1.84 11.88 -8.18
CA LYS A 114 -1.99 12.93 -7.16
C LYS A 114 -3.22 12.73 -6.25
N ASN A 115 -4.35 12.29 -6.81
CA ASN A 115 -5.57 12.04 -6.06
C ASN A 115 -5.45 10.81 -5.16
N GLU A 116 -4.80 9.75 -5.65
CA GLU A 116 -4.55 8.53 -4.86
C GLU A 116 -3.57 8.82 -3.73
N ALA A 117 -2.49 9.57 -3.99
CA ALA A 117 -1.53 10.00 -2.98
C ALA A 117 -2.21 10.82 -1.88
N ALA A 118 -2.98 11.84 -2.26
CA ALA A 118 -3.71 12.68 -1.32
C ALA A 118 -4.68 11.86 -0.46
N TYR A 119 -5.43 10.94 -1.07
CA TYR A 119 -6.32 10.03 -0.36
C TYR A 119 -5.56 9.15 0.63
N ILE A 120 -4.48 8.48 0.20
CA ILE A 120 -3.69 7.60 1.06
C ILE A 120 -3.14 8.39 2.25
N LEU A 121 -2.56 9.56 2.00
CA LEU A 121 -2.00 10.41 3.04
C LEU A 121 -3.07 10.88 4.03
N GLU A 122 -4.27 11.24 3.55
CA GLU A 122 -5.42 11.58 4.42
C GLU A 122 -5.87 10.39 5.28
N GLN A 123 -5.89 9.18 4.73
CA GLN A 123 -6.19 7.98 5.51
C GLN A 123 -5.12 7.68 6.57
N LEU A 124 -3.84 7.91 6.26
CA LEU A 124 -2.75 7.73 7.21
C LEU A 124 -2.80 8.78 8.34
N ASP A 125 -3.13 10.03 8.01
CA ASP A 125 -3.36 11.11 8.98
C ASP A 125 -4.54 10.79 9.91
N SER A 126 -5.66 10.30 9.35
CA SER A 126 -6.85 9.95 10.15
C SER A 126 -6.60 8.75 11.08
N LEU A 127 -5.71 7.84 10.69
CA LEU A 127 -5.22 6.75 11.53
C LEU A 127 -4.16 7.20 12.56
N GLY A 128 -3.77 8.48 12.54
CA GLY A 128 -2.77 9.05 13.44
C GLY A 128 -1.36 8.52 13.20
N VAL A 129 -1.08 7.99 12.00
CA VAL A 129 0.25 7.46 11.61
C VAL A 129 1.28 8.60 11.56
N PHE A 130 0.83 9.81 11.26
CA PHE A 130 1.66 11.02 11.25
C PHE A 130 1.45 11.84 12.52
N ASP A 131 2.56 12.25 13.12
CA ASP A 131 2.61 13.30 14.12
C ASP A 131 3.04 14.60 13.45
N TRP A 132 2.07 15.49 13.23
CA TRP A 132 2.30 16.85 12.80
C TRP A 132 2.74 17.68 14.00
N SER A 133 3.98 17.48 14.43
CA SER A 133 4.61 18.40 15.38
C SER A 133 4.71 19.80 14.74
N SER A 134 4.90 20.85 15.55
CA SER A 134 5.08 22.23 15.10
C SER A 134 6.35 22.45 14.24
N SER A 135 7.11 21.40 13.95
CA SER A 135 8.26 21.43 13.07
C SER A 135 7.86 21.14 11.63
N SER A 136 8.64 21.63 10.67
CA SER A 136 8.46 21.43 9.23
C SER A 136 8.60 19.97 8.75
N PHE A 137 8.69 18.99 9.67
CA PHE A 137 8.94 17.59 9.37
C PHE A 137 7.84 16.68 9.93
N ILE A 138 7.39 15.74 9.09
CA ILE A 138 6.44 14.70 9.49
C ILE A 138 7.17 13.63 10.28
N LYS A 139 6.76 13.39 11.53
CA LYS A 139 7.26 12.29 12.34
C LYS A 139 6.28 11.12 12.27
N ILE A 140 6.80 9.89 12.15
CA ILE A 140 5.98 8.68 12.19
C ILE A 140 5.66 8.32 13.65
N ASN A 141 4.38 8.10 13.95
CA ASN A 141 3.93 7.57 15.23
C ASN A 141 3.94 6.04 15.18
N ASP A 142 4.96 5.41 15.76
CA ASP A 142 5.15 3.95 15.71
C ASP A 142 3.97 3.15 16.31
N LYS A 143 3.31 3.68 17.35
CA LYS A 143 2.17 3.01 17.99
C LYS A 143 0.95 3.01 17.07
N SER A 144 0.64 4.16 16.48
CA SER A 144 -0.44 4.29 15.50
C SER A 144 -0.14 3.50 14.23
N LEU A 145 1.10 3.53 13.74
CA LEU A 145 1.55 2.71 12.60
C LEU A 145 1.33 1.22 12.84
N SER A 146 1.73 0.71 14.01
CA SER A 146 1.54 -0.70 14.38
C SER A 146 0.06 -1.06 14.40
N SER A 147 -0.79 -0.17 14.92
CA SER A 147 -2.24 -0.34 14.97
C SER A 147 -2.86 -0.32 13.56
N ALA A 148 -2.43 0.60 12.69
CA ALA A 148 -2.87 0.70 11.31
C ALA A 148 -2.48 -0.54 10.48
N ILE A 149 -1.27 -1.06 10.68
CA ILE A 149 -0.83 -2.31 10.07
C ILE A 149 -1.69 -3.47 10.52
N LEU A 150 -1.92 -3.64 11.83
CA LEU A 150 -2.80 -4.70 12.33
C LEU A 150 -4.22 -4.62 11.75
N ALA A 151 -4.77 -3.40 11.67
CA ALA A 151 -6.11 -3.17 11.14
C ALA A 151 -6.22 -3.45 9.64
N THR A 152 -5.16 -3.23 8.86
CA THR A 152 -5.21 -3.35 7.40
C THR A 152 -4.65 -4.68 6.88
N PHE A 153 -3.72 -5.34 7.58
CA PHE A 153 -3.08 -6.58 7.12
C PHE A 153 -3.84 -7.84 7.59
N ASN A 154 -4.34 -7.88 8.83
CA ASN A 154 -5.03 -9.06 9.37
C ASN A 154 -6.55 -9.07 9.18
N PHE A 155 -7.09 -8.20 8.33
CA PHE A 155 -8.53 -8.09 8.11
C PHE A 155 -8.99 -9.00 6.99
N GLU A 156 -10.06 -9.76 7.21
CA GLU A 156 -10.78 -10.41 6.11
C GLU A 156 -11.25 -9.33 5.11
N ASP A 157 -10.72 -9.38 3.89
CA ASP A 157 -10.99 -8.39 2.85
C ASP A 157 -12.48 -8.30 2.47
N SER A 158 -13.24 -9.35 2.80
CA SER A 158 -14.71 -9.39 2.71
C SER A 158 -15.38 -8.18 3.37
N ARG A 159 -14.75 -7.56 4.37
CA ARG A 159 -15.26 -6.41 5.11
C ARG A 159 -15.09 -5.07 4.38
N TYR A 160 -14.07 -4.93 3.52
CA TYR A 160 -13.88 -3.74 2.66
C TYR A 160 -14.72 -3.77 1.38
N LEU A 161 -15.26 -4.95 1.05
CA LEU A 161 -16.05 -5.23 -0.15
C LEU A 161 -17.56 -5.12 0.07
N LYS A 162 -18.00 -4.71 1.27
CA LYS A 162 -19.41 -4.41 1.58
C LYS A 162 -19.83 -3.07 0.99
#